data_AF-A0A9P7BPY8-F1
#
_entry.id   AF-A0A9P7BPY8-F1
#
_cell.length_a   1.000
_cell.length_b   1.000
_cell.length_c   1.000
_cell.angle_alpha   90.00
_cell.angle_beta   90.00
_cell.angle_gamma   90.00
#
_symmetry.space_group_name_H-M   'P 1'
#
loop_
_entity.id
_entity.type
_entity.pdbx_description
1 polymer ?
#
loop_
_entity_poly.entity_id
_entity_poly.type
_entity_poly.pdbx_seq_one_letter_code
_entity_poly.pdbx_strand_id
1 'polypeptide(L)'
;MLLNNATSTRFSPVTGVLQGSILSPFLYSIYINELPRLLRPQPTTADIFLTELILRLNCLLYADDVVLIAAKADMPSLLKSCEDHNPTQPSSSYTLYGEPISKQSSFPYLGIPFRPGDYLNTVALVNQNKAKALATMNQLSAIGVHPKDFSPLLSARFYSHIGRAQLEYGLAITKITTFLSKQLEDAQNVCLRWIFGGSHTTSTAVMLHMSKLPTMQERTYALQFQFLLRSLTLPEDALLHHLLRHIRQPRSHSQWYKLSRSPIWKRCLPDPEFLDRRSLKSIQQDYRQGNFDNKRSTHASVLLQHCRPTISLDPVLWLPMSKSERSRCIRWRLGWLPGGRYKDCPRHPGQPFTKAHTIHCLQMHRRLMMPETISDPLSFLLNMLPTKKPRSPNTTLSWTIRWPTICRILYELDYLYHAKIPPTPPTHLGQRLLGWLTSFPSH
;
A
#
# COMPACT_ATOMS: atom_id res chain seq x y z
N MET A 1 15.14 -6.37 -33.30
CA MET A 1 14.08 -7.21 -32.70
C MET A 1 13.60 -8.15 -33.79
N LEU A 2 13.71 -9.46 -33.61
CA LEU A 2 13.26 -10.46 -34.60
C LEU A 2 11.77 -10.71 -34.37
N LEU A 3 10.92 -10.20 -35.26
CA LEU A 3 9.54 -10.67 -35.39
C LEU A 3 9.51 -11.61 -36.59
N ASN A 4 9.03 -12.85 -36.43
CA ASN A 4 8.89 -13.83 -37.51
C ASN A 4 10.18 -14.13 -38.31
N ASN A 5 11.34 -14.24 -37.66
CA ASN A 5 12.64 -14.47 -38.32
C ASN A 5 13.05 -13.42 -39.38
N ALA A 6 12.34 -12.29 -39.46
CA ALA A 6 12.71 -11.17 -40.33
C ALA A 6 13.53 -10.15 -39.54
N THR A 7 14.70 -9.80 -40.06
CA THR A 7 15.51 -8.67 -39.59
C THR A 7 15.06 -7.39 -40.28
N SER A 8 14.71 -6.36 -39.50
CA SER A 8 14.46 -5.03 -40.06
C SER A 8 15.72 -4.46 -40.72
N THR A 9 15.54 -3.68 -41.79
CA THR A 9 16.64 -2.91 -42.39
C THR A 9 17.23 -1.93 -41.38
N ARG A 10 18.55 -1.71 -41.44
CA ARG A 10 19.19 -0.65 -40.65
C ARG A 10 18.66 0.70 -41.12
N PHE A 11 18.34 1.57 -40.18
CA PHE A 11 18.02 2.98 -40.45
C PHE A 11 18.75 3.86 -39.45
N SER A 12 19.08 5.08 -39.89
CA SER A 12 19.73 6.09 -39.06
C SER A 12 18.74 7.24 -38.89
N PRO A 13 18.18 7.47 -37.69
CA PRO A 13 17.27 8.59 -37.48
C PRO A 13 17.98 9.90 -37.79
N VAL A 14 17.35 10.75 -38.60
CA VAL A 14 17.87 12.08 -38.94
C VAL A 14 17.57 13.09 -37.82
N THR A 15 16.47 12.89 -37.10
CA THR A 15 16.02 13.75 -35.99
C THR A 15 15.60 12.92 -34.79
N GLY A 16 15.75 13.52 -33.59
CA GLY A 16 15.37 12.91 -32.32
C GLY A 16 16.41 11.95 -31.73
N VAL A 17 16.14 11.53 -30.49
CA VAL A 17 16.96 10.57 -29.76
C VAL A 17 16.31 9.18 -29.79
N LEU A 18 17.11 8.12 -29.83
CA LEU A 18 16.61 6.74 -29.90
C LEU A 18 15.95 6.33 -28.58
N GLN A 19 14.64 6.03 -28.60
CA GLN A 19 13.97 5.47 -27.43
C GLN A 19 14.58 4.10 -27.05
N GLY A 20 14.87 3.91 -25.76
CA GLY A 20 15.52 2.71 -25.23
C GLY A 20 17.07 2.77 -25.19
N SER A 21 17.70 3.79 -25.79
CA SER A 21 19.13 4.05 -25.56
C SER A 21 19.37 4.68 -24.19
N ILE A 22 20.43 4.25 -23.51
CA ILE A 22 20.80 4.70 -22.16
C ILE A 22 21.13 6.20 -22.14
N LEU A 23 21.67 6.75 -23.24
CA LEU A 23 22.06 8.17 -23.34
C LEU A 23 20.90 9.09 -23.73
N SER A 24 19.84 8.56 -24.36
CA SER A 24 18.77 9.37 -24.91
C SER A 24 18.06 10.27 -23.88
N PRO A 25 17.72 9.82 -22.64
CA PRO A 25 17.10 10.68 -21.64
C PRO A 25 17.98 11.87 -21.24
N PHE A 26 19.31 11.66 -21.16
CA PHE A 26 20.26 12.71 -20.81
C PHE A 26 20.43 13.71 -21.95
N LEU A 27 20.60 13.22 -23.19
CA LEU A 27 20.68 14.09 -24.37
C LEU A 27 19.40 14.91 -24.55
N TYR A 28 18.24 14.31 -24.33
CA TYR A 28 16.97 15.02 -24.34
C TYR A 28 16.90 16.07 -23.23
N SER A 29 17.40 15.76 -22.03
CA SER A 29 17.46 16.71 -20.91
C SER A 29 18.39 17.91 -21.20
N ILE A 30 19.49 17.71 -21.93
CA ILE A 30 20.35 18.80 -22.40
C ILE A 30 19.60 19.68 -23.39
N TYR A 31 18.98 19.07 -24.41
CA TYR A 31 18.22 19.80 -25.43
C TYR A 31 17.10 20.64 -24.82
N ILE A 32 16.25 20.03 -23.99
CA ILE A 32 15.09 20.72 -23.42
C ILE A 32 15.47 21.78 -22.37
N ASN A 33 16.71 21.77 -21.85
CA ASN A 33 17.16 22.75 -20.86
C ASN A 33 17.33 24.17 -21.42
N GLU A 34 17.38 24.32 -22.75
CA GLU A 34 17.39 25.63 -23.40
C GLU A 34 16.01 26.30 -23.36
N LEU A 35 14.93 25.52 -23.42
CA LEU A 35 13.56 26.04 -23.44
C LEU A 35 13.22 26.90 -22.21
N PRO A 36 13.50 26.50 -20.95
CA PRO A 36 13.29 27.36 -19.79
C PRO A 36 14.04 28.68 -19.86
N ARG A 37 15.21 28.73 -20.52
CA ARG A 37 15.98 29.97 -20.68
C ARG A 37 15.30 30.91 -21.66
N LEU A 38 14.70 30.39 -22.72
CA LEU A 38 13.93 31.17 -23.70
C LEU A 38 12.62 31.69 -23.12
N LEU A 39 11.96 30.91 -22.26
CA LEU A 39 10.65 31.25 -21.67
C LEU A 39 10.74 32.21 -20.47
N ARG A 40 11.94 32.40 -19.90
CA ARG A 40 12.13 33.29 -18.75
C ARG A 40 12.57 34.67 -19.21
N PRO A 41 11.84 35.74 -18.83
CA PRO A 41 12.24 37.11 -19.17
C PRO A 41 13.54 37.55 -18.48
N GLN A 42 13.88 36.95 -17.32
CA GLN A 42 15.11 37.22 -16.57
C GLN A 42 15.57 35.97 -15.81
N PRO A 43 16.90 35.80 -15.59
CA PRO A 43 17.42 34.68 -14.80
C PRO A 43 16.94 34.73 -13.35
N THR A 44 16.74 33.55 -12.75
CA THR A 44 16.39 33.41 -11.33
C THR A 44 17.65 33.59 -10.49
N THR A 45 17.80 34.72 -9.79
CA THR A 45 18.84 34.94 -8.78
C THR A 45 18.35 34.51 -7.40
N ALA A 46 19.27 34.21 -6.48
CA ALA A 46 18.95 33.65 -5.16
C ALA A 46 18.16 34.62 -4.24
N ASP A 47 18.23 35.93 -4.49
CA ASP A 47 17.66 36.99 -3.63
C ASP A 47 16.33 37.58 -4.12
N ILE A 48 15.58 36.86 -4.96
CA ILE A 48 14.32 37.36 -5.53
C ILE A 48 13.19 37.32 -4.50
N PHE A 49 12.42 38.42 -4.38
CA PHE A 49 11.19 38.46 -3.57
C PHE A 49 10.14 37.47 -4.12
N LEU A 50 9.34 36.84 -3.25
CA LEU A 50 8.36 35.82 -3.65
C LEU A 50 7.41 36.28 -4.76
N THR A 51 6.93 37.51 -4.69
CA THR A 51 6.04 38.12 -5.69
C THR A 51 6.69 38.18 -7.06
N GLU A 52 7.99 38.43 -7.10
CA GLU A 52 8.77 38.48 -8.33
C GLU A 52 9.18 37.08 -8.81
N LEU A 53 9.43 36.14 -7.88
CA LEU A 53 9.68 34.73 -8.20
C LEU A 53 8.45 34.12 -8.90
N ILE A 54 7.24 34.34 -8.39
CA ILE A 54 6.00 33.81 -8.96
C ILE A 54 5.78 34.33 -10.39
N LEU A 55 6.06 35.62 -10.64
CA LEU A 55 5.95 36.22 -11.98
C LEU A 55 7.00 35.70 -12.97
N ARG A 56 8.07 35.04 -12.49
CA ARG A 56 9.12 34.42 -13.31
C ARG A 56 8.90 32.92 -13.55
N LEU A 57 7.95 32.29 -12.86
CA LEU A 57 7.63 30.86 -13.01
C LEU A 57 6.71 30.64 -14.21
N ASN A 58 7.29 30.65 -15.41
CA ASN A 58 6.53 30.54 -16.65
C ASN A 58 6.36 29.11 -17.16
N CYS A 59 7.12 28.16 -16.61
CA CYS A 59 7.04 26.77 -17.04
C CYS A 59 7.41 25.74 -15.97
N LEU A 60 6.85 24.54 -16.11
CA LEU A 60 7.26 23.31 -15.44
C LEU A 60 7.61 22.28 -16.51
N LEU A 61 8.70 21.54 -16.31
CA LEU A 61 9.14 20.53 -17.26
C LEU A 61 9.43 19.21 -16.53
N TYR A 62 8.96 18.13 -17.12
CA TYR A 62 9.35 16.78 -16.75
C TYR A 62 9.39 15.92 -18.01
N ALA A 63 10.61 15.61 -18.49
CA ALA A 63 10.79 15.01 -19.81
C ALA A 63 10.02 15.82 -20.89
N ASP A 64 9.12 15.18 -21.61
CA ASP A 64 8.26 15.76 -22.65
C ASP A 64 7.00 16.45 -22.11
N ASP A 65 6.65 16.25 -20.83
CA ASP A 65 5.55 16.97 -20.20
C ASP A 65 5.97 18.41 -19.87
N VAL A 66 5.53 19.36 -20.69
CA VAL A 66 5.75 20.81 -20.50
C VAL A 66 4.44 21.49 -20.10
N VAL A 67 4.50 22.29 -19.04
CA VAL A 67 3.40 23.16 -18.58
C VAL A 67 3.83 24.60 -18.74
N LEU A 68 3.01 25.43 -19.36
CA LEU A 68 3.18 26.88 -19.38
C LEU A 68 2.26 27.54 -18.36
N ILE A 69 2.76 28.54 -17.66
CA ILE A 69 2.06 29.30 -16.63
C ILE A 69 2.24 30.78 -16.97
N ALA A 70 1.16 31.51 -17.23
CA ALA A 70 1.22 32.93 -17.52
C ALA A 70 -0.14 33.60 -17.32
N ALA A 71 -0.11 34.92 -17.19
CA ALA A 71 -1.32 35.72 -17.36
C ALA A 71 -1.83 35.59 -18.79
N LYS A 72 -3.15 35.80 -18.97
CA LYS A 72 -3.80 35.69 -20.28
C LYS A 72 -3.13 36.57 -21.36
N ALA A 73 -2.60 37.73 -20.97
CA ALA A 73 -1.94 38.66 -21.89
C ALA A 73 -0.57 38.15 -22.38
N ASP A 74 0.15 37.39 -21.53
CA ASP A 74 1.53 36.94 -21.81
C ASP A 74 1.57 35.55 -22.45
N MET A 75 0.48 34.78 -22.37
CA MET A 75 0.43 33.43 -22.94
C MET A 75 0.73 33.36 -24.45
N PRO A 76 0.27 34.30 -25.31
CA PRO A 76 0.61 34.28 -26.74
C PRO A 76 2.10 34.45 -27.02
N SER A 77 2.82 35.27 -26.25
CA SER A 77 4.26 35.44 -26.44
C SER A 77 5.04 34.19 -26.01
N LEU A 78 4.62 33.53 -24.93
CA LEU A 78 5.22 32.26 -24.52
C LEU A 78 4.99 31.14 -25.53
N LEU A 79 3.78 31.04 -26.10
CA LEU A 79 3.48 30.06 -27.15
C LEU A 79 4.34 30.29 -28.38
N LYS A 80 4.51 31.55 -28.80
CA LYS A 80 5.40 31.89 -29.90
C LYS A 80 6.85 31.50 -29.61
N SER A 81 7.36 31.75 -28.40
CA SER A 81 8.70 31.30 -28.00
C SER A 81 8.86 29.77 -28.03
N CYS A 82 7.80 29.01 -27.75
CA CYS A 82 7.80 27.55 -27.92
C CYS A 82 7.82 27.13 -29.39
N GLU A 83 7.08 27.82 -30.27
CA GLU A 83 7.11 27.63 -31.72
C GLU A 83 8.45 28.03 -32.34
N ASP A 84 9.09 29.09 -31.84
CA ASP A 84 10.42 29.48 -32.31
C ASP A 84 11.49 28.45 -31.87
N HIS A 85 11.27 27.76 -30.74
CA HIS A 85 12.08 26.62 -30.32
C HIS A 85 11.82 25.36 -31.18
N ASN A 86 10.72 25.31 -31.95
CA ASN A 86 10.34 24.19 -32.80
C ASN A 86 9.48 24.65 -34.01
N PRO A 87 10.05 24.82 -35.22
CA PRO A 87 9.61 25.85 -36.17
C PRO A 87 8.24 25.59 -36.83
N THR A 88 7.23 26.44 -36.57
CA THR A 88 6.11 26.81 -37.52
C THR A 88 5.27 28.01 -37.02
N GLN A 89 4.50 28.63 -37.94
CA GLN A 89 3.93 29.99 -37.88
C GLN A 89 2.63 30.20 -37.03
N PRO A 90 2.34 31.42 -36.53
CA PRO A 90 1.26 31.70 -35.56
C PRO A 90 -0.08 32.17 -36.16
N SER A 91 -1.17 31.98 -35.40
CA SER A 91 -2.53 32.49 -35.69
C SER A 91 -3.24 33.09 -34.45
N SER A 92 -4.42 33.70 -34.63
CA SER A 92 -5.14 34.56 -33.67
C SER A 92 -6.02 33.84 -32.61
N SER A 93 -5.85 32.52 -32.45
CA SER A 93 -6.35 31.76 -31.29
C SER A 93 -5.16 31.11 -30.58
N TYR A 94 -5.28 30.66 -29.31
CA TYR A 94 -4.19 29.90 -28.68
C TYR A 94 -3.92 28.68 -29.52
N THR A 95 -2.90 28.76 -30.36
CA THR A 95 -2.47 27.74 -31.30
C THR A 95 -1.05 27.37 -30.92
N LEU A 96 -0.73 26.10 -31.10
CA LEU A 96 0.63 25.60 -31.02
C LEU A 96 0.88 24.81 -32.29
N TYR A 97 1.80 25.26 -33.14
CA TYR A 97 2.04 24.71 -34.47
C TYR A 97 0.80 24.78 -35.38
N GLY A 98 0.02 25.85 -35.26
CA GLY A 98 -1.23 26.03 -36.03
C GLY A 98 -2.44 25.24 -35.51
N GLU A 99 -2.26 24.35 -34.52
CA GLU A 99 -3.35 23.57 -33.93
C GLU A 99 -3.96 24.30 -32.71
N PRO A 100 -5.29 24.49 -32.64
CA PRO A 100 -5.93 25.18 -31.53
C PRO A 100 -5.83 24.36 -30.23
N ILE A 101 -5.34 24.99 -29.17
CA ILE A 101 -5.26 24.40 -27.84
C ILE A 101 -6.67 24.31 -27.27
N SER A 102 -7.13 23.07 -27.07
CA SER A 102 -8.44 22.79 -26.48
C SER A 102 -8.52 23.28 -25.03
N LYS A 103 -9.59 24.02 -24.71
CA LYS A 103 -9.89 24.42 -23.32
C LYS A 103 -10.44 23.23 -22.56
N GLN A 104 -9.77 22.82 -21.49
CA GLN A 104 -10.23 21.74 -20.62
C GLN A 104 -10.65 22.26 -19.24
N SER A 105 -11.66 21.63 -18.65
CA SER A 105 -12.13 21.90 -17.28
C SER A 105 -11.29 21.21 -16.21
N SER A 106 -10.30 20.42 -16.61
CA SER A 106 -9.29 19.81 -15.74
C SER A 106 -7.97 19.67 -16.48
N PHE A 107 -6.87 19.83 -15.76
CA PHE A 107 -5.53 19.70 -16.31
C PHE A 107 -4.78 18.61 -15.56
N PRO A 108 -4.55 17.41 -16.15
CA PRO A 108 -3.69 16.40 -15.53
C PRO A 108 -2.22 16.71 -15.82
N TYR A 109 -1.39 16.80 -14.78
CA TYR A 109 0.07 16.89 -14.93
C TYR A 109 0.73 15.79 -14.12
N LEU A 110 1.60 15.00 -14.77
CA LEU A 110 2.19 13.80 -14.17
C LEU A 110 1.13 12.88 -13.55
N GLY A 111 0.00 12.70 -14.23
CA GLY A 111 -1.11 11.89 -13.71
C GLY A 111 -1.82 12.45 -12.47
N ILE A 112 -1.52 13.68 -12.04
CA ILE A 112 -2.21 14.37 -10.95
C ILE A 112 -3.21 15.37 -11.54
N PRO A 113 -4.52 15.20 -11.33
CA PRO A 113 -5.53 16.06 -11.91
C PRO A 113 -5.69 17.38 -11.12
N PHE A 114 -5.67 18.50 -11.83
CA PHE A 114 -5.95 19.84 -11.31
C PHE A 114 -7.33 20.34 -11.78
N ARG A 115 -8.00 21.14 -10.94
CA ARG A 115 -9.22 21.89 -11.30
C ARG A 115 -8.90 23.39 -11.40
N PRO A 116 -9.69 24.16 -12.16
CA PRO A 116 -9.62 25.63 -12.16
C PRO A 116 -9.66 26.18 -10.73
N GLY A 117 -8.83 27.20 -10.46
CA GLY A 117 -8.68 27.80 -9.13
C GLY A 117 -7.62 27.14 -8.23
N ASP A 118 -6.60 26.51 -8.80
CA ASP A 118 -5.40 25.97 -8.13
C ASP A 118 -5.63 24.81 -7.14
N TYR A 119 -6.75 24.11 -7.26
CA TYR A 119 -7.04 22.96 -6.41
C TYR A 119 -6.74 21.63 -7.10
N LEU A 120 -5.96 20.78 -6.41
CA LEU A 120 -5.85 19.37 -6.73
C LEU A 120 -7.26 18.74 -6.74
N ASN A 121 -7.60 18.06 -7.82
CA ASN A 121 -8.81 17.28 -7.96
C ASN A 121 -8.69 15.96 -7.20
N THR A 122 -8.73 16.03 -5.87
CA THR A 122 -8.50 14.88 -4.98
C THR A 122 -9.50 13.75 -5.21
N VAL A 123 -10.73 14.09 -5.60
CA VAL A 123 -11.77 13.11 -5.94
C VAL A 123 -11.40 12.34 -7.21
N ALA A 124 -11.01 13.04 -8.28
CA ALA A 124 -10.60 12.38 -9.52
C ALA A 124 -9.34 11.55 -9.31
N LEU A 125 -8.35 12.07 -8.57
CA LEU A 125 -7.12 11.35 -8.23
C LEU A 125 -7.44 10.01 -7.53
N VAL A 126 -8.25 10.04 -6.47
CA VAL A 126 -8.60 8.82 -5.73
C VAL A 126 -9.40 7.85 -6.59
N ASN A 127 -10.32 8.33 -7.42
CA ASN A 127 -11.09 7.48 -8.31
C ASN A 127 -10.21 6.80 -9.37
N GLN A 128 -9.28 7.53 -9.99
CA GLN A 128 -8.32 7.00 -10.95
C GLN A 128 -7.40 5.95 -10.30
N ASN A 129 -6.84 6.27 -9.12
CA ASN A 129 -5.99 5.36 -8.37
C ASN A 129 -6.72 4.06 -8.01
N LYS A 130 -7.96 4.15 -7.52
CA LYS A 130 -8.80 2.98 -7.21
C LYS A 130 -9.06 2.13 -8.44
N ALA A 131 -9.50 2.76 -9.54
CA ALA A 131 -9.80 2.05 -10.78
C ALA A 131 -8.56 1.31 -11.30
N LYS A 132 -7.40 1.97 -11.32
CA LYS A 132 -6.12 1.39 -11.75
C LYS A 132 -5.69 0.23 -10.85
N ALA A 133 -5.75 0.42 -9.52
CA ALA A 133 -5.40 -0.60 -8.54
C ALA A 133 -6.29 -1.84 -8.64
N LEU A 134 -7.60 -1.67 -8.74
CA LEU A 134 -8.55 -2.78 -8.86
C LEU A 134 -8.40 -3.51 -10.20
N ALA A 135 -8.22 -2.78 -11.31
CA ALA A 135 -7.97 -3.37 -12.62
C ALA A 135 -6.67 -4.20 -12.61
N THR A 136 -5.60 -3.67 -12.03
CA THR A 136 -4.32 -4.38 -11.90
C THR A 136 -4.46 -5.61 -11.01
N MET A 137 -5.20 -5.51 -9.90
CA MET A 137 -5.43 -6.66 -9.01
C MET A 137 -6.31 -7.74 -9.68
N ASN A 138 -7.24 -7.37 -10.56
CA ASN A 138 -7.98 -8.30 -11.40
C ASN A 138 -7.08 -9.02 -12.42
N GLN A 139 -6.12 -8.32 -13.02
CA GLN A 139 -5.13 -8.97 -13.90
C GLN A 139 -4.21 -9.91 -13.10
N LEU A 140 -3.79 -9.49 -11.90
CA LEU A 140 -2.97 -10.30 -11.03
C LEU A 140 -3.71 -11.56 -10.54
N SER A 141 -5.02 -11.49 -10.32
CA SER A 141 -5.81 -12.66 -9.94
C SER A 141 -5.87 -13.69 -11.08
N ALA A 142 -5.86 -13.27 -12.34
CA ALA A 142 -5.79 -14.17 -13.49
C ALA A 142 -4.48 -14.96 -13.58
N ILE A 143 -3.38 -14.46 -12.99
CA ILE A 143 -2.06 -15.14 -12.98
C ILE A 143 -1.76 -15.86 -11.65
N GLY A 144 -2.75 -16.03 -10.77
CA GLY A 144 -2.61 -16.81 -9.54
C GLY A 144 -2.63 -16.02 -8.22
N VAL A 145 -2.80 -14.69 -8.23
CA VAL A 145 -3.01 -13.87 -7.02
C VAL A 145 -4.45 -14.01 -6.50
N HIS A 146 -4.80 -15.23 -6.11
CA HIS A 146 -6.09 -15.57 -5.50
C HIS A 146 -5.90 -16.77 -4.55
N PRO A 147 -6.91 -17.14 -3.73
CA PRO A 147 -6.70 -17.98 -2.54
C PRO A 147 -6.30 -19.44 -2.81
N LYS A 148 -6.51 -19.93 -4.04
CA LYS A 148 -6.28 -21.35 -4.40
C LYS A 148 -4.85 -21.60 -4.89
N ASP A 149 -4.22 -20.57 -5.47
CA ASP A 149 -2.95 -20.70 -6.17
C ASP A 149 -1.79 -20.19 -5.32
N PHE A 150 -1.44 -18.91 -5.43
CA PHE A 150 -0.36 -18.32 -4.64
C PHE A 150 -0.69 -18.30 -3.15
N SER A 151 0.37 -18.42 -2.33
CA SER A 151 0.20 -18.32 -0.89
C SER A 151 -0.34 -16.93 -0.52
N PRO A 152 -1.20 -16.81 0.52
CA PRO A 152 -1.72 -15.51 0.95
C PRO A 152 -0.62 -14.49 1.26
N LEU A 153 0.54 -14.96 1.74
CA LEU A 153 1.71 -14.10 1.95
C LEU A 153 2.24 -13.50 0.65
N LEU A 154 2.47 -14.34 -0.36
CA LEU A 154 2.99 -13.91 -1.65
C LEU A 154 1.99 -12.96 -2.31
N SER A 155 0.71 -13.30 -2.27
CA SER A 155 -0.39 -12.47 -2.79
C SER A 155 -0.49 -11.12 -2.06
N ALA A 156 -0.33 -11.10 -0.74
CA ALA A 156 -0.26 -9.85 0.04
C ALA A 156 0.95 -8.98 -0.32
N ARG A 157 2.09 -9.60 -0.68
CA ARG A 157 3.27 -8.88 -1.19
C ARG A 157 3.04 -8.31 -2.58
N PHE A 158 2.41 -9.05 -3.50
CA PHE A 158 2.03 -8.52 -4.81
C PHE A 158 1.13 -7.30 -4.66
N TYR A 159 0.10 -7.39 -3.81
CA TYR A 159 -0.72 -6.24 -3.47
C TYR A 159 0.10 -5.08 -2.91
N SER A 160 0.98 -5.32 -1.94
CA SER A 160 1.72 -4.24 -1.28
C SER A 160 2.69 -3.49 -2.19
N HIS A 161 3.23 -4.16 -3.21
CA HIS A 161 4.21 -3.59 -4.14
C HIS A 161 3.58 -3.05 -5.42
N ILE A 162 2.46 -3.61 -5.88
CA ILE A 162 1.83 -3.24 -7.15
C ILE A 162 0.53 -2.48 -6.88
N GLY A 163 -0.50 -3.17 -6.38
CA GLY A 163 -1.84 -2.59 -6.20
C GLY A 163 -1.86 -1.40 -5.24
N ARG A 164 -1.23 -1.53 -4.07
CA ARG A 164 -1.17 -0.45 -3.08
C ARG A 164 -0.32 0.73 -3.55
N ALA A 165 0.76 0.48 -4.30
CA ALA A 165 1.57 1.56 -4.86
C ALA A 165 0.75 2.46 -5.81
N GLN A 166 -0.17 1.87 -6.58
CA GLN A 166 -1.11 2.63 -7.41
C GLN A 166 -2.14 3.41 -6.57
N LEU A 167 -2.62 2.84 -5.46
CA LEU A 167 -3.48 3.57 -4.52
C LEU A 167 -2.78 4.78 -3.89
N GLU A 168 -1.48 4.65 -3.62
CA GLU A 168 -0.63 5.63 -2.93
C GLU A 168 -0.20 6.81 -3.81
N TYR A 169 -0.34 6.70 -5.13
CA TYR A 169 0.14 7.72 -6.06
C TYR A 169 -0.50 9.09 -5.80
N GLY A 170 0.33 10.14 -5.68
CA GLY A 170 -0.13 11.50 -5.39
C GLY A 170 -0.59 11.77 -3.94
N LEU A 171 -0.68 10.75 -3.07
CA LEU A 171 -1.17 10.94 -1.69
C LEU A 171 -0.18 11.69 -0.78
N ALA A 172 1.11 11.66 -1.13
CA ALA A 172 2.17 12.32 -0.36
C ALA A 172 2.00 13.85 -0.29
N ILE A 173 1.42 14.46 -1.32
CA ILE A 173 1.23 15.92 -1.43
C ILE A 173 -0.23 16.35 -1.26
N THR A 174 -1.14 15.39 -1.06
CA THR A 174 -2.59 15.62 -1.09
C THR A 174 -3.20 15.46 0.29
N LYS A 175 -3.90 16.48 0.79
CA LYS A 175 -4.77 16.32 1.95
C LYS A 175 -6.04 15.56 1.56
N ILE A 176 -6.24 14.39 2.17
CA ILE A 176 -7.39 13.53 1.93
C ILE A 176 -8.46 13.79 2.99
N THR A 177 -9.73 13.89 2.57
CA THR A 177 -10.88 13.96 3.46
C THR A 177 -11.19 12.58 4.06
N THR A 178 -11.98 12.54 5.14
CA THR A 178 -12.43 11.26 5.74
C THR A 178 -13.18 10.39 4.74
N PHE A 179 -14.03 11.01 3.91
CA PHE A 179 -14.76 10.34 2.83
C PHE A 179 -13.82 9.66 1.81
N LEU A 180 -12.84 10.40 1.29
CA LEU A 180 -11.89 9.85 0.31
C LEU A 180 -10.95 8.80 0.94
N SER A 181 -10.55 9.00 2.20
CA SER A 181 -9.79 8.01 2.96
C SER A 181 -10.57 6.70 3.08
N LYS A 182 -11.88 6.78 3.36
CA LYS A 182 -12.75 5.60 3.42
C LYS A 182 -12.82 4.88 2.08
N GLN A 183 -12.91 5.61 0.96
CA GLN A 183 -12.90 4.99 -0.37
C GLN A 183 -11.59 4.25 -0.69
N LEU A 184 -10.43 4.78 -0.26
CA LEU A 184 -9.16 4.09 -0.40
C LEU A 184 -9.10 2.83 0.47
N GLU A 185 -9.57 2.91 1.72
CA GLU A 185 -9.68 1.73 2.59
C GLU A 185 -10.60 0.66 1.98
N ASP A 186 -11.72 1.06 1.38
CA ASP A 186 -12.65 0.11 0.76
C ASP A 186 -12.03 -0.59 -0.44
N ALA A 187 -11.25 0.11 -1.28
CA ALA A 187 -10.49 -0.52 -2.36
C ALA A 187 -9.43 -1.50 -1.82
N GLN A 188 -8.68 -1.12 -0.78
CA GLN A 188 -7.75 -2.04 -0.10
C GLN A 188 -8.47 -3.27 0.46
N ASN A 189 -9.63 -3.07 1.09
CA ASN A 189 -10.44 -4.14 1.69
C ASN A 189 -10.93 -5.14 0.64
N VAL A 190 -11.30 -4.67 -0.56
CA VAL A 190 -11.66 -5.54 -1.69
C VAL A 190 -10.46 -6.41 -2.08
N CYS A 191 -9.28 -5.81 -2.28
CA CYS A 191 -8.07 -6.55 -2.64
C CYS A 191 -7.69 -7.62 -1.59
N LEU A 192 -7.77 -7.29 -0.31
CA LEU A 192 -7.47 -8.24 0.77
C LEU A 192 -8.47 -9.39 0.81
N ARG A 193 -9.76 -9.10 0.61
CA ARG A 193 -10.80 -10.15 0.55
C ARG A 193 -10.55 -11.08 -0.64
N TRP A 194 -10.12 -10.58 -1.79
CA TRP A 194 -9.72 -11.43 -2.91
C TRP A 194 -8.53 -12.33 -2.56
N ILE A 195 -7.50 -11.79 -1.92
CA ILE A 195 -6.29 -12.55 -1.53
C ILE A 195 -6.62 -13.69 -0.55
N PHE A 196 -7.47 -13.41 0.43
CA PHE A 196 -7.81 -14.37 1.49
C PHE A 196 -9.06 -15.22 1.17
N GLY A 197 -9.81 -14.88 0.12
CA GLY A 197 -11.05 -15.57 -0.25
C GLY A 197 -12.23 -15.21 0.65
N GLY A 198 -12.23 -14.00 1.17
CA GLY A 198 -13.24 -13.53 2.12
C GLY A 198 -14.49 -12.96 1.47
N SER A 199 -15.62 -13.13 2.16
CA SER A 199 -16.87 -12.45 1.84
C SER A 199 -16.81 -10.95 2.14
N HIS A 200 -17.82 -10.20 1.69
CA HIS A 200 -17.97 -8.77 2.00
C HIS A 200 -18.09 -8.49 3.51
N THR A 201 -18.55 -9.45 4.31
CA THR A 201 -18.67 -9.33 5.78
C THR A 201 -17.38 -9.67 6.53
N THR A 202 -16.34 -10.19 5.86
CA THR A 202 -15.13 -10.57 6.59
C THR A 202 -14.36 -9.35 7.09
N SER A 203 -13.89 -9.46 8.34
CA SER A 203 -12.95 -8.52 8.96
C SER A 203 -11.62 -8.45 8.18
N THR A 204 -11.41 -7.33 7.49
CA THR A 204 -10.14 -7.01 6.83
C THR A 204 -9.09 -6.51 7.82
N ALA A 205 -9.49 -6.07 9.01
CA ALA A 205 -8.56 -5.66 10.06
C ALA A 205 -7.65 -6.82 10.49
N VAL A 206 -8.20 -8.03 10.60
CA VAL A 206 -7.42 -9.25 10.89
C VAL A 206 -6.47 -9.57 9.73
N MET A 207 -6.94 -9.47 8.48
CA MET A 207 -6.12 -9.70 7.28
C MET A 207 -4.93 -8.74 7.20
N LEU A 208 -5.17 -7.46 7.49
CA LEU A 208 -4.14 -6.41 7.57
C LEU A 208 -3.11 -6.76 8.64
N HIS A 209 -3.57 -7.07 9.86
CA HIS A 209 -2.70 -7.41 10.97
C HIS A 209 -1.85 -8.65 10.67
N MET A 210 -2.47 -9.75 10.21
CA MET A 210 -1.76 -10.99 9.88
C MET A 210 -0.67 -10.77 8.82
N SER A 211 -0.98 -9.95 7.81
CA SER A 211 -0.07 -9.64 6.69
C SER A 211 0.94 -8.53 7.00
N LYS A 212 0.94 -7.98 8.22
CA LYS A 212 1.72 -6.79 8.63
C LYS A 212 1.45 -5.55 7.75
N LEU A 213 0.29 -5.48 7.12
CA LEU A 213 -0.08 -4.37 6.24
C LEU A 213 -0.69 -3.22 7.05
N PRO A 214 -0.28 -1.97 6.80
CA PRO A 214 -0.95 -0.78 7.34
C PRO A 214 -2.29 -0.52 6.65
N THR A 215 -3.11 0.31 7.30
CA THR A 215 -4.29 0.87 6.63
C THR A 215 -3.89 1.92 5.58
N MET A 216 -4.78 2.26 4.64
CA MET A 216 -4.52 3.33 3.68
C MET A 216 -4.36 4.70 4.34
N GLN A 217 -5.08 4.97 5.44
CA GLN A 217 -4.88 6.18 6.23
C GLN A 217 -3.48 6.23 6.85
N GLU A 218 -3.02 5.13 7.46
CA GLU A 218 -1.67 5.04 8.02
C GLU A 218 -0.59 5.24 6.93
N ARG A 219 -0.80 4.68 5.73
CA ARG A 219 0.10 4.90 4.59
C ARG A 219 0.10 6.34 4.11
N THR A 220 -1.08 6.95 3.99
CA THR A 220 -1.23 8.35 3.59
C THR A 220 -0.43 9.26 4.52
N TYR A 221 -0.61 9.11 5.84
CA TYR A 221 0.14 9.89 6.81
C TYR A 221 1.65 9.60 6.78
N ALA A 222 2.06 8.35 6.58
CA ALA A 222 3.47 8.01 6.44
C ALA A 222 4.12 8.67 5.19
N LEU A 223 3.40 8.71 4.06
CA LEU A 223 3.87 9.34 2.82
C LEU A 223 3.94 10.86 2.96
N GLN A 224 2.91 11.49 3.52
CA GLN A 224 2.89 12.93 3.79
C GLN A 224 4.00 13.32 4.77
N PHE A 225 4.19 12.52 5.82
CA PHE A 225 5.26 12.70 6.79
C PHE A 225 6.65 12.69 6.12
N GLN A 226 6.91 11.70 5.26
CA GLN A 226 8.17 11.61 4.51
C GLN A 226 8.36 12.78 3.53
N PHE A 227 7.29 13.21 2.87
CA PHE A 227 7.32 14.38 1.99
C PHE A 227 7.67 15.66 2.75
N LEU A 228 7.04 15.89 3.90
CA LEU A 228 7.32 17.05 4.75
C LEU A 228 8.77 17.05 5.23
N LEU A 229 9.29 15.91 5.70
CA LEU A 229 10.69 15.81 6.12
C LEU A 229 11.65 16.06 4.95
N ARG A 230 11.37 15.47 3.78
CA ARG A 230 12.17 15.71 2.57
C ARG A 230 12.19 17.20 2.20
N SER A 231 11.05 17.90 2.32
CA SER A 231 10.98 19.33 1.99
C SER A 231 11.89 20.22 2.85
N LEU A 232 12.21 19.79 4.08
CA LEU A 232 13.13 20.52 4.97
C LEU A 232 14.61 20.31 4.62
N THR A 233 14.91 19.23 3.90
CA THR A 233 16.29 18.81 3.57
C THR A 233 16.60 18.96 2.08
N LEU A 234 15.76 19.68 1.34
CA LEU A 234 16.00 19.97 -0.07
C LEU A 234 17.15 20.98 -0.22
N PRO A 235 17.97 20.83 -1.27
CA PRO A 235 19.04 21.77 -1.57
C PRO A 235 18.50 23.15 -1.92
N GLU A 236 19.36 24.17 -1.82
CA GLU A 236 19.00 25.58 -2.01
C GLU A 236 18.50 25.89 -3.42
N ASP A 237 18.92 25.12 -4.43
CA ASP A 237 18.49 25.27 -5.83
C ASP A 237 17.08 24.72 -6.10
N ALA A 238 16.47 24.02 -5.13
CA ALA A 238 15.11 23.53 -5.26
C ALA A 238 14.10 24.67 -5.05
N LEU A 239 13.17 24.85 -5.99
CA LEU A 239 12.08 25.83 -5.85
C LEU A 239 11.35 25.72 -4.50
N LEU A 240 11.09 24.48 -4.04
CA LEU A 240 10.42 24.25 -2.77
C LEU A 240 11.21 24.77 -1.56
N HIS A 241 12.54 24.77 -1.62
CA HIS A 241 13.40 25.33 -0.57
C HIS A 241 13.11 26.83 -0.37
N HIS A 242 13.10 27.61 -1.46
CA HIS A 242 12.78 29.04 -1.41
C HIS A 242 11.33 29.32 -0.98
N LEU A 243 10.38 28.48 -1.38
CA LEU A 243 8.97 28.63 -1.03
C LEU A 243 8.65 28.20 0.41
N LEU A 244 9.52 27.40 1.04
CA LEU A 244 9.23 26.70 2.28
C LEU A 244 8.82 27.65 3.41
N ARG A 245 9.55 28.77 3.58
CA ARG A 245 9.27 29.79 4.61
C ARG A 245 7.86 30.38 4.51
N HIS A 246 7.30 30.42 3.31
CA HIS A 246 5.98 31.00 3.04
C HIS A 246 4.87 29.95 3.19
N ILE A 247 5.06 28.75 2.62
CA ILE A 247 4.04 27.70 2.67
C ILE A 247 3.90 27.08 4.07
N ARG A 248 4.89 27.23 4.96
CA ARG A 248 4.81 26.79 6.36
C ARG A 248 3.85 27.63 7.21
N GLN A 249 3.51 28.84 6.78
CA GLN A 249 2.71 29.76 7.58
C GLN A 249 1.24 29.34 7.62
N PRO A 250 0.55 29.50 8.77
CA PRO A 250 -0.89 29.19 8.88
C PRO A 250 -1.78 29.92 7.88
N ARG A 251 -1.42 31.17 7.57
CA ARG A 251 -2.14 32.06 6.62
C ARG A 251 -1.99 31.65 5.16
N SER A 252 -1.04 30.77 4.83
CA SER A 252 -0.79 30.37 3.44
C SER A 252 -1.88 29.48 2.85
N HIS A 253 -2.68 28.82 3.70
CA HIS A 253 -3.63 27.77 3.29
C HIS A 253 -3.02 26.67 2.41
N SER A 254 -1.69 26.54 2.40
CA SER A 254 -0.94 25.64 1.53
C SER A 254 -1.23 24.18 1.86
N GLN A 255 -0.99 23.30 0.89
CA GLN A 255 -1.03 21.85 1.16
C GLN A 255 0.00 21.48 2.22
N TRP A 256 1.22 22.03 2.16
CA TRP A 256 2.26 21.77 3.16
C TRP A 256 1.76 22.02 4.59
N TYR A 257 1.18 23.19 4.86
CA TYR A 257 0.65 23.53 6.18
C TYR A 257 -0.52 22.62 6.57
N LYS A 258 -1.40 22.28 5.62
CA LYS A 258 -2.50 21.34 5.84
C LYS A 258 -2.01 19.94 6.23
N LEU A 259 -0.90 19.48 5.64
CA LEU A 259 -0.30 18.16 5.89
C LEU A 259 0.46 18.09 7.22
N SER A 260 1.12 19.17 7.64
CA SER A 260 1.85 19.24 8.92
C SER A 260 0.93 19.17 10.15
N ARG A 261 -0.39 19.27 9.97
CA ARG A 261 -1.38 19.06 11.03
C ARG A 261 -1.65 17.58 11.34
N SER A 262 -1.08 16.65 10.58
CA SER A 262 -1.30 15.22 10.78
C SER A 262 -0.82 14.74 12.17
N PRO A 263 -1.47 13.71 12.76
CA PRO A 263 -1.11 13.22 14.09
C PRO A 263 0.33 12.70 14.17
N ILE A 264 0.85 12.13 13.08
CA ILE A 264 2.21 11.58 13.03
C ILE A 264 3.27 12.68 12.99
N TRP A 265 3.02 13.80 12.30
CA TRP A 265 3.95 14.94 12.25
C TRP A 265 4.16 15.55 13.64
N LYS A 266 3.09 15.64 14.44
CA LYS A 266 3.16 16.18 15.80
C LYS A 266 4.07 15.38 16.73
N ARG A 267 4.36 14.11 16.43
CA ARG A 267 5.28 13.27 17.22
C ARG A 267 6.76 13.56 16.99
N CYS A 268 7.08 14.42 16.01
CA CYS A 268 8.45 14.70 15.56
C CYS A 268 8.99 16.05 16.02
N LEU A 269 8.17 16.84 16.71
CA LEU A 269 8.55 18.15 17.22
C LEU A 269 9.36 18.00 18.52
N PRO A 270 10.35 18.88 18.79
CA PRO A 270 10.61 20.16 18.12
C PRO A 270 11.53 20.13 16.89
N ASP A 271 12.42 19.12 16.75
CA ASP A 271 13.54 19.16 15.80
C ASP A 271 13.46 18.08 14.69
N PRO A 272 12.56 18.24 13.69
CA PRO A 272 12.37 17.25 12.65
C PRO A 272 13.57 17.10 11.71
N GLU A 273 14.41 18.13 11.55
CA GLU A 273 15.52 18.19 10.58
C GLU A 273 16.68 17.25 10.93
N PHE A 274 16.82 16.91 12.22
CA PHE A 274 17.88 16.01 12.72
C PHE A 274 17.42 14.55 12.85
N LEU A 275 16.22 14.22 12.37
CA LEU A 275 15.69 12.86 12.48
C LEU A 275 16.44 11.89 11.56
N ASP A 276 17.12 10.94 12.17
CA ASP A 276 17.75 9.85 11.46
C ASP A 276 16.72 8.82 10.95
N ARG A 277 17.17 7.94 10.04
CA ARG A 277 16.31 6.92 9.44
C ARG A 277 15.76 5.92 10.48
N ARG A 278 16.45 5.67 11.59
CA ARG A 278 15.99 4.74 12.63
C ARG A 278 14.86 5.38 13.44
N SER A 279 15.02 6.63 13.87
CA SER A 279 14.01 7.40 14.59
C SER A 279 12.74 7.56 13.76
N LEU A 280 12.87 7.87 12.47
CA LEU A 280 11.74 7.93 11.53
C LEU A 280 10.94 6.62 11.53
N LYS A 281 11.63 5.47 11.43
CA LYS A 281 10.98 4.14 11.44
C LYS A 281 10.33 3.86 12.79
N SER A 282 10.96 4.25 13.90
CA SER A 282 10.39 4.09 15.24
C SER A 282 9.08 4.86 15.37
N ILE A 283 9.08 6.15 15.04
CA ILE A 283 7.90 7.02 15.13
C ILE A 283 6.74 6.46 14.28
N GLN A 284 7.03 6.00 13.06
CA GLN A 284 6.03 5.36 12.20
C GLN A 284 5.51 4.05 12.80
N GLN A 285 6.37 3.25 13.42
CA GLN A 285 5.98 2.00 14.07
C GLN A 285 5.14 2.25 15.33
N ASP A 286 5.54 3.19 16.18
CA ASP A 286 4.85 3.56 17.40
C ASP A 286 3.49 4.20 17.11
N TYR A 287 3.38 4.96 16.02
CA TYR A 287 2.11 5.49 15.54
C TYR A 287 1.14 4.37 15.15
N ARG A 288 1.63 3.40 14.37
CA ARG A 288 0.82 2.25 13.95
C ARG A 288 0.46 1.35 15.12
N GLN A 289 1.39 1.09 16.02
CA GLN A 289 1.16 0.26 17.20
C GLN A 289 0.09 0.89 18.09
N GLY A 290 0.17 2.19 18.38
CA GLY A 290 -0.89 2.88 19.13
C GLY A 290 -2.26 2.83 18.46
N ASN A 291 -2.34 2.99 17.12
CA ASN A 291 -3.59 2.83 16.39
C ASN A 291 -4.15 1.39 16.48
N PHE A 292 -3.27 0.39 16.45
CA PHE A 292 -3.64 -1.01 16.60
C PHE A 292 -4.16 -1.31 18.00
N ASP A 293 -3.48 -0.82 19.04
CA ASP A 293 -3.87 -1.01 20.44
C ASP A 293 -5.25 -0.38 20.73
N ASN A 294 -5.49 0.82 20.21
CA ASN A 294 -6.81 1.49 20.29
C ASN A 294 -7.92 0.69 19.58
N LYS A 295 -7.64 0.08 18.43
CA LYS A 295 -8.62 -0.77 17.74
C LYS A 295 -8.88 -2.07 18.50
N ARG A 296 -7.84 -2.63 19.12
CA ARG A 296 -7.92 -3.86 19.91
C ARG A 296 -8.71 -3.66 21.19
N SER A 297 -8.62 -2.50 21.83
CA SER A 297 -9.40 -2.18 23.05
C SER A 297 -10.89 -1.93 22.76
N THR A 298 -11.27 -1.68 21.50
CA THR A 298 -12.67 -1.47 21.13
C THR A 298 -13.44 -2.80 21.13
N HIS A 299 -14.59 -2.88 21.83
CA HIS A 299 -15.44 -4.08 21.91
C HIS A 299 -15.90 -4.62 20.55
N ALA A 300 -15.96 -3.77 19.52
CA ALA A 300 -16.32 -4.16 18.15
C ALA A 300 -15.30 -5.09 17.46
N SER A 301 -14.12 -5.30 18.05
CA SER A 301 -12.99 -5.97 17.39
C SER A 301 -12.51 -7.25 18.10
N VAL A 302 -13.46 -8.08 18.55
CA VAL A 302 -13.19 -9.37 19.25
C VAL A 302 -12.17 -10.25 18.53
N LEU A 303 -12.19 -10.32 17.19
CA LEU A 303 -11.21 -11.14 16.44
C LEU A 303 -9.77 -10.59 16.51
N LEU A 304 -9.58 -9.27 16.56
CA LEU A 304 -8.23 -8.70 16.73
C LEU A 304 -7.69 -8.91 18.14
N GLN A 305 -8.56 -8.94 19.16
CA GLN A 305 -8.15 -9.26 20.53
C GLN A 305 -7.53 -10.66 20.63
N HIS A 306 -8.01 -11.60 19.82
CA HIS A 306 -7.45 -12.95 19.72
C HIS A 306 -6.18 -13.04 18.85
N CYS A 307 -5.79 -11.97 18.16
CA CYS A 307 -4.53 -11.90 17.40
C CYS A 307 -3.35 -11.51 18.29
N ARG A 308 -2.14 -11.41 17.72
CA ARG A 308 -0.94 -11.00 18.47
C ARG A 308 -1.08 -9.55 18.94
N PRO A 309 -0.54 -9.20 20.12
CA PRO A 309 -0.59 -7.82 20.61
C PRO A 309 0.37 -6.89 19.86
N THR A 310 1.35 -7.43 19.12
CA THR A 310 2.36 -6.65 18.40
C THR A 310 2.20 -6.78 16.90
N ILE A 311 2.42 -5.67 16.17
CA ILE A 311 2.39 -5.67 14.70
C ILE A 311 3.60 -6.44 14.16
N SER A 312 3.35 -7.68 13.75
CA SER A 312 4.34 -8.57 13.15
C SER A 312 3.68 -9.44 12.08
N LEU A 313 4.49 -10.02 11.18
CA LEU A 313 3.95 -10.95 10.20
C LEU A 313 3.52 -12.23 10.91
N ASP A 314 2.25 -12.63 10.77
CA ASP A 314 1.74 -13.82 11.44
C ASP A 314 2.46 -15.07 10.91
N PRO A 315 3.08 -15.89 11.80
CA PRO A 315 3.78 -17.11 11.39
C PRO A 315 2.94 -18.09 10.59
N VAL A 316 1.61 -18.11 10.75
CA VAL A 316 0.70 -18.93 9.94
C VAL A 316 0.89 -18.67 8.44
N LEU A 317 1.27 -17.46 8.04
CA LEU A 317 1.41 -17.11 6.63
C LEU A 317 2.69 -17.63 5.97
N TRP A 318 3.75 -17.90 6.73
CA TRP A 318 5.07 -18.26 6.18
C TRP A 318 5.67 -19.56 6.71
N LEU A 319 5.23 -20.06 7.88
CA LEU A 319 5.74 -21.30 8.42
C LEU A 319 5.44 -22.49 7.47
N PRO A 320 6.33 -23.51 7.43
CA PRO A 320 6.15 -24.69 6.59
C PRO A 320 4.88 -25.46 6.97
N MET A 321 3.90 -25.46 6.08
CA MET A 321 2.61 -26.13 6.23
C MET A 321 2.07 -26.51 4.85
N SER A 322 1.25 -27.55 4.77
CA SER A 322 0.42 -27.84 3.59
C SER A 322 -0.55 -26.69 3.30
N LYS A 323 -1.10 -26.66 2.08
CA LYS A 323 -2.13 -25.67 1.70
C LYS A 323 -3.37 -25.77 2.62
N SER A 324 -3.80 -26.99 2.93
CA SER A 324 -4.97 -27.26 3.78
C SER A 324 -4.78 -26.85 5.24
N GLU A 325 -3.62 -27.14 5.84
CA GLU A 325 -3.33 -26.74 7.23
C GLU A 325 -3.33 -25.23 7.38
N ARG A 326 -2.62 -24.54 6.48
CA ARG A 326 -2.57 -23.08 6.47
C ARG A 326 -3.96 -22.48 6.30
N SER A 327 -4.77 -23.03 5.38
CA SER A 327 -6.16 -22.62 5.21
C SER A 327 -6.96 -22.74 6.51
N ARG A 328 -6.86 -23.86 7.23
CA ARG A 328 -7.55 -24.04 8.51
C ARG A 328 -7.12 -23.02 9.57
N CYS A 329 -5.81 -22.77 9.70
CA CYS A 329 -5.30 -21.77 10.65
C CYS A 329 -5.78 -20.36 10.30
N ILE A 330 -5.76 -19.99 9.01
CA ILE A 330 -6.27 -18.69 8.53
C ILE A 330 -7.78 -18.58 8.79
N ARG A 331 -8.55 -19.62 8.50
CA ARG A 331 -9.99 -19.66 8.78
C ARG A 331 -10.29 -19.45 10.26
N TRP A 332 -9.56 -20.14 11.14
CA TRP A 332 -9.69 -19.94 12.59
C TRP A 332 -9.40 -18.51 13.03
N ARG A 333 -8.35 -17.88 12.49
CA ARG A 333 -7.99 -16.47 12.72
C ARG A 333 -9.10 -15.51 12.30
N LEU A 334 -9.69 -15.77 11.14
CA LEU A 334 -10.76 -14.95 10.57
C LEU A 334 -12.15 -15.25 11.18
N GLY A 335 -12.24 -16.20 12.12
CA GLY A 335 -13.51 -16.62 12.71
C GLY A 335 -14.41 -17.38 11.73
N TRP A 336 -13.86 -17.86 10.62
CA TRP A 336 -14.59 -18.62 9.61
C TRP A 336 -14.72 -20.08 10.05
N LEU A 337 -15.89 -20.42 10.56
CA LEU A 337 -16.29 -21.82 10.69
C LEU A 337 -16.64 -22.36 9.29
N PRO A 338 -16.46 -23.67 9.03
CA PRO A 338 -16.77 -24.22 7.72
C PRO A 338 -18.23 -23.91 7.32
N GLY A 339 -18.51 -23.80 6.02
CA GLY A 339 -19.83 -23.58 5.39
C GLY A 339 -20.66 -22.33 5.71
N GLY A 340 -20.23 -21.42 6.59
CA GLY A 340 -20.67 -20.01 6.64
C GLY A 340 -22.16 -19.75 6.89
N ARG A 341 -22.95 -20.76 7.23
CA ARG A 341 -24.38 -20.67 7.56
C ARG A 341 -24.62 -21.12 8.99
N TYR A 342 -25.66 -20.58 9.61
CA TYR A 342 -26.19 -21.09 10.87
C TYR A 342 -26.45 -22.59 10.73
N LYS A 343 -25.88 -23.35 11.66
CA LYS A 343 -26.08 -24.79 11.79
C LYS A 343 -26.03 -25.16 13.26
N ASP A 344 -26.80 -26.17 13.61
CA ASP A 344 -26.67 -26.82 14.90
C ASP A 344 -25.46 -27.74 14.92
N CYS A 345 -24.90 -27.93 16.11
CA CYS A 345 -23.82 -28.86 16.30
C CYS A 345 -24.32 -30.31 16.13
N PRO A 346 -23.70 -31.13 15.25
CA PRO A 346 -24.14 -32.52 15.09
C PRO A 346 -23.96 -33.39 16.34
N ARG A 347 -23.09 -32.98 17.27
CA ARG A 347 -22.89 -33.65 18.57
C ARG A 347 -23.83 -33.14 19.65
N HIS A 348 -24.37 -31.94 19.49
CA HIS A 348 -25.25 -31.28 20.46
C HIS A 348 -26.42 -30.62 19.71
N PRO A 349 -27.47 -31.39 19.36
CA PRO A 349 -28.64 -30.85 18.67
C PRO A 349 -29.24 -29.64 19.41
N GLY A 350 -29.65 -28.61 18.66
CA GLY A 350 -30.21 -27.36 19.22
C GLY A 350 -29.20 -26.35 19.76
N GLN A 351 -27.89 -26.66 19.75
CA GLN A 351 -26.84 -25.70 20.10
C GLN A 351 -26.20 -25.10 18.84
N PRO A 352 -26.10 -23.75 18.73
CA PRO A 352 -25.56 -23.11 17.55
C PRO A 352 -24.06 -23.40 17.40
N PHE A 353 -23.63 -23.72 16.19
CA PHE A 353 -22.23 -24.00 15.88
C PHE A 353 -21.41 -22.71 15.83
N THR A 354 -21.00 -22.23 17.00
CA THR A 354 -20.18 -21.03 17.19
C THR A 354 -18.73 -21.38 17.55
N LYS A 355 -17.81 -20.41 17.49
CA LYS A 355 -16.41 -20.61 17.87
C LYS A 355 -16.29 -21.03 19.34
N ALA A 356 -17.05 -20.37 20.22
CA ALA A 356 -17.14 -20.71 21.64
C ALA A 356 -17.67 -22.13 21.86
N HIS A 357 -18.76 -22.51 21.18
CA HIS A 357 -19.30 -23.86 21.24
C HIS A 357 -18.27 -24.90 20.76
N THR A 358 -17.55 -24.60 19.68
CA THR A 358 -16.54 -25.49 19.10
C THR A 358 -15.40 -25.80 20.08
N ILE A 359 -14.97 -24.80 20.85
CA ILE A 359 -13.93 -24.96 21.87
C ILE A 359 -14.35 -26.00 22.92
N HIS A 360 -15.59 -25.91 23.41
CA HIS A 360 -16.15 -26.88 24.35
C HIS A 360 -16.39 -28.25 23.68
N CYS A 361 -17.04 -28.28 22.52
CA CYS A 361 -17.42 -29.51 21.81
C CYS A 361 -16.22 -30.38 21.41
N LEU A 362 -15.09 -29.75 21.06
CA LEU A 362 -13.85 -30.46 20.73
C LEU A 362 -12.91 -30.63 21.92
N GLN A 363 -13.32 -30.23 23.13
CA GLN A 363 -12.55 -30.34 24.37
C GLN A 363 -11.15 -29.72 24.23
N MET A 364 -11.09 -28.52 23.63
CA MET A 364 -9.83 -27.92 23.20
C MET A 364 -8.89 -27.65 24.38
N HIS A 365 -9.39 -27.18 25.52
CA HIS A 365 -8.57 -26.93 26.72
C HIS A 365 -7.85 -28.18 27.19
N ARG A 366 -8.59 -29.29 27.37
CA ARG A 366 -8.04 -30.58 27.78
C ARG A 366 -7.01 -31.09 26.76
N ARG A 367 -7.36 -31.08 25.47
CA ARG A 367 -6.48 -31.60 24.41
C ARG A 367 -5.20 -30.79 24.24
N LEU A 368 -5.31 -29.46 24.33
CA LEU A 368 -4.19 -28.54 24.16
C LEU A 368 -3.37 -28.33 25.44
N MET A 369 -3.80 -28.93 26.56
CA MET A 369 -3.19 -28.75 27.89
C MET A 369 -3.14 -27.27 28.29
N MET A 370 -4.28 -26.58 28.16
CA MET A 370 -4.44 -25.15 28.44
C MET A 370 -5.49 -24.92 29.54
N PRO A 371 -5.27 -23.94 30.45
CA PRO A 371 -6.22 -23.64 31.51
C PRO A 371 -7.52 -23.03 30.96
N GLU A 372 -8.65 -23.32 31.60
CA GLU A 372 -9.98 -22.82 31.21
C GLU A 372 -10.13 -21.29 31.33
N THR A 373 -9.23 -20.64 32.08
CA THR A 373 -9.16 -19.17 32.19
C THR A 373 -8.86 -18.49 30.84
N ILE A 374 -8.29 -19.22 29.88
CA ILE A 374 -8.07 -18.71 28.52
C ILE A 374 -9.29 -19.04 27.66
N SER A 375 -10.05 -18.00 27.29
CA SER A 375 -11.29 -18.14 26.51
C SER A 375 -11.11 -18.85 25.16
N ASP A 376 -10.03 -18.55 24.43
CA ASP A 376 -9.70 -19.16 23.13
C ASP A 376 -8.29 -19.79 23.16
N PRO A 377 -8.17 -21.04 23.62
CA PRO A 377 -6.88 -21.71 23.80
C PRO A 377 -6.14 -21.90 22.48
N LEU A 378 -6.88 -22.09 21.38
CA LEU A 378 -6.27 -22.29 20.06
C LEU A 378 -5.70 -20.98 19.50
N SER A 379 -6.43 -19.87 19.56
CA SER A 379 -5.88 -18.57 19.14
C SER A 379 -4.70 -18.13 20.01
N PHE A 380 -4.75 -18.41 21.31
CA PHE A 380 -3.64 -18.17 22.22
C PHE A 380 -2.38 -18.92 21.77
N LEU A 381 -2.49 -20.23 21.49
CA LEU A 381 -1.35 -20.99 20.99
C LEU A 381 -0.85 -20.50 19.63
N LEU A 382 -1.74 -20.16 18.69
CA LEU A 382 -1.32 -19.58 17.40
C LEU A 382 -0.54 -18.25 17.57
N ASN A 383 -0.85 -17.45 18.59
CA ASN A 383 -0.06 -16.26 18.95
C ASN A 383 1.32 -16.60 19.51
N MET A 384 1.53 -17.82 19.99
CA MET A 384 2.82 -18.29 20.51
C MET A 384 3.69 -18.95 19.43
N LEU A 385 3.19 -19.14 18.20
CA LEU A 385 3.98 -19.74 17.11
C LEU A 385 5.33 -19.02 16.95
N PRO A 386 6.41 -19.75 16.67
CA PRO A 386 7.74 -19.18 16.55
C PRO A 386 7.81 -18.17 15.40
N THR A 387 8.34 -16.98 15.67
CA THR A 387 8.64 -15.95 14.65
C THR A 387 10.02 -16.16 14.02
N LYS A 388 10.86 -17.00 14.64
CA LYS A 388 12.16 -17.47 14.19
C LYS A 388 12.33 -18.91 14.65
N LYS A 389 13.22 -19.67 14.00
CA LYS A 389 13.51 -21.04 14.42
C LYS A 389 13.94 -21.07 15.90
N PRO A 390 13.26 -21.85 16.76
CA PRO A 390 13.61 -21.92 18.18
C PRO A 390 15.05 -22.42 18.36
N ARG A 391 15.77 -21.81 19.30
CA ARG A 391 17.10 -22.29 19.74
C ARG A 391 17.01 -23.24 20.94
N SER A 392 15.96 -23.10 21.76
CA SER A 392 15.76 -23.91 22.96
C SER A 392 15.11 -25.26 22.61
N PRO A 393 15.74 -26.39 23.00
CA PRO A 393 15.16 -27.73 22.84
C PRO A 393 13.79 -27.85 23.51
N ASN A 394 13.59 -27.22 24.68
CA ASN A 394 12.32 -27.25 25.41
C ASN A 394 11.18 -26.59 24.62
N THR A 395 11.47 -25.48 23.93
CA THR A 395 10.49 -24.83 23.05
C THR A 395 10.14 -25.72 21.86
N THR A 396 11.14 -26.35 21.24
CA THR A 396 10.94 -27.30 20.14
C THR A 396 10.11 -28.51 20.58
N LEU A 397 10.41 -29.09 21.74
CA LEU A 397 9.67 -30.22 22.30
C LEU A 397 8.22 -29.87 22.59
N SER A 398 7.97 -28.70 23.21
CA SER A 398 6.62 -28.21 23.48
C SER A 398 5.78 -28.11 22.19
N TRP A 399 6.36 -27.58 21.11
CA TRP A 399 5.69 -27.49 19.81
C TRP A 399 5.51 -28.84 19.12
N THR A 400 6.41 -29.80 19.35
CA THR A 400 6.31 -31.16 18.82
C THR A 400 5.08 -31.89 19.36
N ILE A 401 4.68 -31.58 20.60
CA ILE A 401 3.46 -32.12 21.23
C ILE A 401 2.22 -31.33 20.81
N ARG A 402 2.29 -29.99 20.85
CA ARG A 402 1.10 -29.12 20.67
C ARG A 402 0.66 -29.00 19.22
N TRP A 403 1.59 -28.94 18.26
CA TRP A 403 1.28 -28.72 16.85
C TRP A 403 0.43 -29.83 16.22
N PRO A 404 0.76 -31.13 16.38
CA PRO A 404 -0.09 -32.22 15.88
C PRO A 404 -1.52 -32.15 16.41
N THR A 405 -1.67 -31.85 17.71
CA THR A 405 -2.97 -31.70 18.35
C THR A 405 -3.77 -30.53 17.76
N ILE A 406 -3.13 -29.39 17.52
CA ILE A 406 -3.74 -28.25 16.83
C ILE A 406 -4.23 -28.65 15.43
N CYS A 407 -3.37 -29.30 14.64
CA CYS A 407 -3.74 -29.73 13.29
C CYS A 407 -4.90 -30.73 13.32
N ARG A 408 -4.91 -31.66 14.27
CA ARG A 408 -5.96 -32.66 14.44
C ARG A 408 -7.30 -32.03 14.83
N ILE A 409 -7.30 -31.11 15.79
CA ILE A 409 -8.51 -30.35 16.18
C ILE A 409 -9.10 -29.62 14.98
N LEU A 410 -8.26 -28.88 14.24
CA LEU A 410 -8.68 -28.13 13.07
C LEU A 410 -9.15 -29.03 11.92
N TYR A 411 -8.57 -30.22 11.77
CA TYR A 411 -9.01 -31.23 10.82
C TYR A 411 -10.38 -31.79 11.21
N GLU A 412 -10.57 -32.22 12.46
CA GLU A 412 -11.85 -32.74 12.97
C GLU A 412 -12.97 -31.70 12.88
N LEU A 413 -12.66 -30.42 13.12
CA LEU A 413 -13.58 -29.30 12.96
C LEU A 413 -14.19 -29.23 11.56
N ASP A 414 -13.40 -29.45 10.51
CA ASP A 414 -13.90 -29.42 9.12
C ASP A 414 -14.97 -30.49 8.89
N TYR A 415 -14.76 -31.72 9.39
CA TYR A 415 -15.71 -32.82 9.22
C TYR A 415 -16.93 -32.69 10.11
N LEU A 416 -16.73 -32.23 11.36
CA LEU A 416 -17.80 -31.99 12.31
C LEU A 416 -18.84 -31.04 11.72
N TYR A 417 -18.42 -29.98 11.04
CA TYR A 417 -19.35 -29.06 10.40
C TYR A 417 -20.20 -29.69 9.28
N HIS A 418 -19.64 -30.68 8.58
CA HIS A 418 -20.33 -31.39 7.51
C HIS A 418 -21.17 -32.58 8.00
N ALA A 419 -21.32 -32.76 9.32
CA ALA A 419 -21.94 -33.95 9.93
C ALA A 419 -21.34 -35.26 9.40
N LYS A 420 -20.06 -35.24 9.03
CA LYS A 420 -19.31 -36.40 8.55
C LYS A 420 -18.48 -36.96 9.68
N ILE A 421 -18.38 -38.28 9.75
CA ILE A 421 -17.37 -38.93 10.59
C ILE A 421 -16.01 -38.56 10.00
N PRO A 422 -15.10 -37.94 10.78
CA PRO A 422 -13.77 -37.62 10.27
C PRO A 422 -13.05 -38.93 9.92
N PRO A 423 -12.57 -39.11 8.69
CA PRO A 423 -11.71 -40.23 8.38
C PRO A 423 -10.41 -40.11 9.17
N THR A 424 -9.70 -41.22 9.35
CA THR A 424 -8.39 -41.24 10.02
C THR A 424 -7.52 -40.08 9.52
N PRO A 425 -6.99 -39.22 10.42
CA PRO A 425 -6.19 -38.08 10.01
C PRO A 425 -5.05 -38.52 9.09
N PRO A 426 -4.71 -37.74 8.04
CA PRO A 426 -3.60 -38.08 7.16
C PRO A 426 -2.31 -38.28 7.95
N THR A 427 -1.52 -39.31 7.62
CA THR A 427 -0.24 -39.63 8.28
C THR A 427 0.72 -38.43 8.31
N HIS A 428 0.63 -37.55 7.31
CA HIS A 428 1.49 -36.37 7.18
C HIS A 428 0.96 -35.09 7.86
N LEU A 429 -0.16 -35.16 8.59
CA LEU A 429 -0.75 -33.99 9.24
C LEU A 429 0.22 -33.39 10.27
N GLY A 430 0.57 -32.12 10.08
CA GLY A 430 1.48 -31.34 10.90
C GLY A 430 2.97 -31.55 10.60
N GLN A 431 3.35 -32.55 9.79
CA GLN A 431 4.74 -33.00 9.67
C GLN A 431 5.71 -31.96 9.09
N ARG A 432 5.23 -31.09 8.18
CA ARG A 432 6.09 -30.06 7.56
C ARG A 432 6.67 -29.08 8.57
N LEU A 433 5.87 -28.64 9.54
CA LEU A 433 6.36 -27.74 10.58
C LEU A 433 7.27 -28.49 11.55
N LEU A 434 6.94 -29.73 11.89
CA LEU A 434 7.77 -30.56 12.76
C LEU A 434 9.15 -30.77 12.18
N GLY A 435 9.26 -31.15 10.90
CA GLY A 435 10.55 -31.29 10.22
C GLY A 435 11.35 -29.99 10.19
N TRP A 436 10.70 -28.84 10.05
CA TRP A 436 11.38 -27.54 10.15
C TRP A 436 11.87 -27.23 11.57
N LEU A 437 11.09 -27.61 12.58
CA LEU A 437 11.44 -27.44 14.00
C LEU A 437 12.60 -28.35 14.42
N THR A 438 12.68 -29.58 13.91
CA THR A 438 13.67 -30.58 14.29
C THR A 438 14.91 -30.61 13.40
N SER A 439 14.85 -30.04 12.19
CA SER A 439 16.04 -29.92 11.34
C SER A 439 17.15 -29.13 12.03
N PHE A 440 18.40 -29.58 11.94
CA PHE A 440 19.55 -28.76 12.32
C PHE A 440 19.87 -27.78 11.18
N PRO A 441 20.35 -26.55 11.47
CA PRO A 441 20.90 -25.72 10.42
C PRO A 441 22.10 -26.46 9.81
N SER A 442 22.04 -26.76 8.52
CA SER A 442 23.21 -27.16 7.74
C SER A 442 24.23 -26.02 7.84
N HIS A 443 25.41 -26.33 8.37
CA HIS A 443 26.52 -25.40 8.53
C HIS A 443 27.05 -24.88 7.20
#